data_AF-A0A8J5LTK3-F1
#
_entry.id   AF-A0A8J5LTK3-F1
#
_cell.length_a   1.000
_cell.length_b   1.000
_cell.length_c   1.000
_cell.angle_alpha   90.00
_cell.angle_beta   90.00
_cell.angle_gamma   90.00
#
_symmetry.space_group_name_H-M   'P 1'
#
loop_
_entity.id
_entity.type
_entity.pdbx_description
1 polymer ?
#
loop_
_entity_poly.entity_id
_entity_poly.type
_entity_poly.pdbx_seq_one_letter_code
_entity_poly.pdbx_strand_id
1 'polypeptide(L)'
;MDMVPRTQLALDMIRGKNILVLMDSHLEGNFSTEEATSVVDLASQCLQYEPRDRPDIKKLVATLAPLQTKSDVPSHVMLGIQKREEAPPTTLHPLSPLGEACSRMDLTAIHQILVMAHYREDQTTNELSFQEWTQQMRDILDARKKGDFAFRDKDLKTAIECYSQFIDVGTMVSPTVYARRSLCHLMCDQPDAALRDAMQAQYIYPDWHTAFYMQAVALSKLNMQSDAMDMLQEAAMLEEKRQKGGKVP
;
A
#
# COMPACT_ATOMS: atom_id res chain seq x y z
N MET A 1 -30.78 20.46 -8.22
CA MET A 1 -29.36 20.91 -8.28
C MET A 1 -28.63 19.80 -9.00
N ASP A 2 -28.37 19.98 -10.28
CA ASP A 2 -27.70 18.96 -11.10
C ASP A 2 -26.29 18.75 -10.58
N MET A 3 -25.94 17.50 -10.24
CA MET A 3 -24.58 17.15 -9.85
C MET A 3 -23.68 17.33 -11.08
N VAL A 4 -22.79 18.32 -11.02
CA VAL A 4 -21.74 18.51 -12.02
C VAL A 4 -20.90 17.21 -12.06
N PRO A 5 -20.81 16.52 -13.21
CA PRO A 5 -20.02 15.30 -13.33
C PRO A 5 -18.56 15.54 -12.90
N ARG A 6 -17.93 14.60 -12.19
CA ARG A 6 -16.52 14.72 -11.73
C ARG A 6 -15.55 15.04 -12.87
N THR A 7 -15.85 14.58 -14.08
CA THR A 7 -15.07 14.88 -15.30
C THR A 7 -15.14 16.35 -15.69
N GLN A 8 -16.28 17.01 -15.48
CA GLN A 8 -16.45 18.44 -15.74
C GLN A 8 -15.63 19.28 -14.75
N LEU A 9 -15.61 18.91 -13.47
CA LEU A 9 -14.77 19.57 -12.47
C LEU A 9 -13.28 19.46 -12.83
N ALA A 10 -12.82 18.28 -13.24
CA ALA A 10 -11.44 18.07 -13.67
C ALA A 10 -11.10 18.88 -14.93
N LEU A 11 -12.01 18.94 -15.90
CA LEU A 11 -11.87 19.72 -17.13
C LEU A 11 -11.73 21.22 -16.81
N ASP A 12 -12.58 21.75 -15.92
CA ASP A 12 -12.57 23.16 -15.52
C ASP A 12 -11.26 23.50 -14.78
N MET A 13 -10.75 22.59 -13.96
CA MET A 13 -9.45 22.75 -13.28
C MET A 13 -8.27 22.81 -14.24
N ILE A 14 -8.30 22.03 -15.33
CA ILE A 14 -7.24 22.03 -16.34
C ILE A 14 -7.32 23.28 -17.21
N ARG A 15 -8.51 23.65 -17.70
CA ARG A 15 -8.69 24.82 -18.57
C ARG A 15 -8.47 26.16 -17.85
N GLY A 16 -8.74 26.21 -16.55
CA GLY A 16 -8.62 27.42 -15.74
C GLY A 16 -7.21 27.71 -15.21
N LYS A 17 -6.23 26.83 -15.45
CA LYS A 17 -4.88 26.96 -14.87
C LYS A 17 -3.82 27.21 -15.94
N ASN A 18 -2.78 27.95 -15.55
CA ASN A 18 -1.60 28.12 -16.36
C ASN A 18 -0.85 26.78 -16.48
N ILE A 19 -0.31 26.48 -17.67
CA ILE A 19 0.43 25.25 -17.95
C ILE A 19 1.57 25.01 -16.96
N LEU A 20 2.26 26.07 -16.52
CA LEU A 20 3.33 25.99 -15.52
C LEU A 20 2.85 25.45 -14.16
N VAL A 21 1.57 25.59 -13.84
CA VAL A 21 0.95 25.10 -12.60
C VAL A 21 0.44 23.65 -12.76
N LEU A 22 0.25 23.19 -13.99
CA LEU A 22 -0.21 21.85 -14.31
C LEU A 22 0.95 20.85 -14.47
N MET A 23 2.11 21.34 -14.91
CA MET A 23 3.30 20.52 -15.10
C MET A 23 3.96 20.17 -13.76
N ASP A 24 4.65 19.03 -13.72
CA ASP A 24 5.40 18.59 -12.55
C ASP A 24 6.49 19.63 -12.22
N SER A 25 6.49 20.10 -10.96
CA SER A 25 7.46 21.07 -10.46
C SER A 25 8.91 20.59 -10.58
N HIS A 26 9.15 19.27 -10.56
CA HIS A 26 10.47 18.68 -10.72
C HIS A 26 11.02 18.78 -12.14
N LEU A 27 10.20 19.11 -13.13
CA LEU A 27 10.72 19.41 -14.47
C LEU A 27 11.50 20.72 -14.50
N GLU A 28 11.32 21.61 -13.51
CA GLU A 28 12.04 22.90 -13.40
C GLU A 28 11.95 23.76 -14.68
N GLY A 29 10.87 23.60 -15.45
CA GLY A 29 10.70 24.29 -16.74
C GLY A 29 11.42 23.65 -17.93
N ASN A 30 12.05 22.49 -17.75
CA ASN A 30 12.74 21.74 -18.80
C ASN A 30 11.76 20.95 -19.70
N PHE A 31 10.82 21.65 -20.33
CA PHE A 31 9.89 21.09 -21.29
C PHE A 31 9.60 22.11 -22.39
N SER A 32 9.28 21.64 -23.61
CA SER A 32 8.75 22.52 -24.64
C SER A 32 7.32 22.94 -24.26
N THR A 33 7.03 24.24 -24.40
CA THR A 33 5.69 24.76 -24.12
C THR A 33 4.68 24.19 -25.11
N GLU A 34 5.08 24.00 -26.36
CA GLU A 34 4.27 23.45 -27.44
C GLU A 34 3.90 21.97 -27.19
N GLU A 35 4.88 21.18 -26.75
CA GLU A 35 4.68 19.77 -26.36
C GLU A 35 3.76 19.67 -25.14
N ALA A 36 4.01 20.49 -24.12
CA ALA A 36 3.19 20.53 -22.92
C ALA A 36 1.74 20.93 -23.26
N THR A 37 1.54 21.96 -24.09
CA THR A 37 0.19 22.38 -24.52
C THR A 37 -0.51 21.25 -25.26
N SER A 38 0.19 20.54 -26.13
CA SER A 38 -0.36 19.39 -26.85
C SER A 38 -0.85 18.27 -25.91
N VAL A 39 -0.10 18.00 -24.83
CA VAL A 39 -0.49 17.01 -23.80
C VAL A 39 -1.69 17.49 -22.98
N VAL A 40 -1.71 18.75 -22.57
CA VAL A 40 -2.83 19.35 -21.81
C VAL A 40 -4.12 19.39 -22.64
N ASP A 41 -4.02 19.70 -23.93
CA ASP A 41 -5.15 19.69 -24.85
C ASP A 41 -5.68 18.28 -25.07
N LEU A 42 -4.78 17.30 -25.21
CA LEU A 42 -5.16 15.89 -25.33
C LEU A 42 -5.86 15.39 -24.05
N ALA A 43 -5.33 15.72 -22.87
CA ALA A 43 -5.95 15.39 -21.58
C ALA A 43 -7.35 16.03 -21.46
N SER A 44 -7.50 17.27 -21.90
CA SER A 44 -8.80 17.96 -21.95
C SER A 44 -9.81 17.28 -22.89
N GLN A 45 -9.35 16.72 -24.02
CA GLN A 45 -10.21 15.94 -24.91
C GLN A 45 -10.60 14.58 -24.31
N CYS A 46 -9.70 13.93 -23.57
CA CYS A 46 -9.99 12.67 -22.88
C CYS A 46 -11.04 12.81 -21.77
N LEU A 47 -11.13 13.99 -21.15
CA LEU A 47 -12.06 14.28 -20.04
C LEU A 47 -13.45 14.76 -20.49
N GLN A 48 -13.71 14.83 -21.81
CA GLN A 48 -15.03 15.25 -22.30
C GLN A 48 -16.15 14.34 -21.79
N TYR A 49 -17.27 14.94 -21.40
CA TYR A 49 -18.43 14.22 -20.88
C TYR A 49 -18.99 13.27 -21.95
N GLU A 50 -19.21 13.79 -23.16
CA GLU A 50 -19.73 13.03 -24.29
C GLU A 50 -18.64 12.10 -24.88
N PRO A 51 -18.90 10.78 -25.01
CA PRO A 51 -17.92 9.84 -25.56
C PRO A 51 -17.47 10.17 -26.99
N ARG A 52 -18.30 10.89 -27.76
CA ARG A 52 -18.04 11.28 -29.15
C ARG A 52 -16.96 12.35 -29.28
N ASP A 53 -16.77 13.15 -28.22
CA ASP A 53 -15.80 14.24 -28.19
C ASP A 53 -14.42 13.77 -27.68
N ARG A 54 -14.35 12.52 -27.20
CA ARG A 54 -13.10 11.89 -26.75
C ARG A 54 -12.29 11.40 -27.96
N PRO A 55 -10.95 11.50 -27.90
CA PRO A 55 -10.09 11.01 -28.97
C PRO A 55 -10.14 9.47 -29.03
N ASP A 56 -10.04 8.93 -30.24
CA ASP A 56 -9.80 7.49 -30.39
C ASP A 56 -8.34 7.15 -30.08
N ILE A 57 -8.06 5.87 -29.87
CA ILE A 57 -6.72 5.41 -29.53
C ILE A 57 -5.69 5.72 -30.62
N LYS A 58 -6.11 5.80 -31.89
CA LYS A 58 -5.21 6.09 -33.01
C LYS A 58 -4.75 7.54 -32.96
N LYS A 59 -5.66 8.47 -32.70
CA LYS A 59 -5.38 9.90 -32.50
C LYS A 59 -4.50 10.10 -31.27
N LEU A 60 -4.79 9.39 -30.17
CA LEU A 60 -4.00 9.45 -28.95
C LEU A 60 -2.53 9.04 -29.20
N VAL A 61 -2.32 7.90 -29.87
CA VAL A 61 -0.98 7.43 -30.24
C VAL A 61 -0.29 8.39 -31.23
N ALA A 62 -1.01 8.88 -32.23
CA ALA A 62 -0.46 9.82 -33.21
C ALA A 62 -0.01 11.14 -32.58
N THR A 63 -0.72 11.62 -31.54
CA THR A 63 -0.34 12.82 -30.79
C THR A 63 0.81 12.57 -29.81
N LEU A 64 0.85 11.41 -29.14
CA LEU A 64 1.86 11.12 -28.11
C LEU A 64 3.19 10.57 -28.67
N ALA A 65 3.15 9.79 -29.76
CA ALA A 65 4.35 9.13 -30.30
C ALA A 65 5.47 10.13 -30.70
N PRO A 66 5.18 11.29 -31.31
CA PRO A 66 6.21 12.30 -31.61
C PRO A 66 6.83 12.93 -30.36
N LEU A 67 6.11 12.94 -29.23
CA LEU A 67 6.57 13.53 -27.97
C LEU A 67 7.52 12.60 -27.20
N GLN A 68 7.57 11.32 -27.59
CA GLN A 68 8.47 10.34 -26.99
C GLN A 68 9.88 10.48 -27.57
N THR A 69 10.56 11.58 -27.22
CA THR A 69 11.90 11.93 -27.75
C THR A 69 13.06 11.26 -27.02
N LYS A 70 12.81 10.68 -25.84
CA LYS A 70 13.80 9.96 -25.04
C LYS A 70 13.50 8.46 -25.04
N SER A 71 14.57 7.66 -25.23
CA SER A 71 14.54 6.20 -25.05
C SER A 71 13.87 5.85 -23.73
N ASP A 72 13.10 4.76 -23.68
CA ASP A 72 12.54 4.21 -22.45
C ASP A 72 13.68 3.90 -21.48
N VAL A 73 13.96 4.86 -20.59
CA VAL A 73 14.88 4.69 -19.49
C VAL A 73 14.06 4.08 -18.35
N PRO A 74 14.41 2.89 -17.84
CA PRO A 74 13.72 2.30 -16.71
C PRO A 74 13.56 3.32 -15.58
N SER A 75 12.36 3.38 -14.98
CA SER A 75 11.99 4.41 -14.00
C SER A 75 13.01 4.57 -12.87
N HIS A 76 13.63 3.48 -12.40
CA HIS A 76 14.69 3.54 -11.38
C HIS A 76 15.92 4.34 -11.82
N VAL A 77 16.34 4.24 -13.08
CA VAL A 77 17.44 5.03 -13.64
C VAL A 77 17.03 6.49 -13.77
N MET A 78 15.80 6.74 -14.23
CA MET A 78 15.26 8.10 -14.38
C MET A 78 15.11 8.83 -13.05
N LEU A 79 14.70 8.11 -12.00
CA LEU A 79 14.51 8.64 -10.65
C LEU A 79 15.80 8.67 -9.82
N GLY A 80 16.95 8.31 -10.41
CA GLY A 80 18.22 8.21 -9.68
C GLY A 80 18.19 7.19 -8.54
N ILE A 81 17.24 6.27 -8.56
CA ILE A 81 17.13 5.19 -7.58
C ILE A 81 18.24 4.22 -7.94
N GLN A 82 19.26 4.16 -7.07
CA GLN A 82 20.26 3.11 -7.17
C GLN A 82 19.52 1.77 -7.16
N LYS A 83 19.60 1.03 -8.26
CA LYS A 83 19.24 -0.39 -8.26
C LYS A 83 20.00 -0.97 -7.08
N ARG A 84 19.29 -1.45 -6.06
CA ARG A 84 19.92 -2.21 -4.99
C ARG A 84 20.64 -3.33 -5.73
N GLU A 85 21.96 -3.28 -5.76
CA GLU A 85 22.74 -4.41 -6.25
C GLU A 85 22.18 -5.63 -5.54
N GLU A 86 21.80 -6.65 -6.31
CA GLU A 86 21.52 -7.96 -5.75
C GLU A 86 22.69 -8.24 -4.82
N ALA A 87 22.40 -8.21 -3.52
CA ALA A 87 23.43 -8.42 -2.52
C ALA A 87 24.10 -9.76 -2.88
N PRO A 88 25.44 -9.83 -2.86
CA PRO A 88 26.15 -11.07 -3.13
C PRO A 88 25.49 -12.17 -2.30
N PRO A 89 25.26 -13.38 -2.85
CA PRO A 89 24.33 -14.37 -2.30
C PRO A 89 24.56 -14.50 -0.81
N THR A 90 23.71 -13.82 -0.03
CA THR A 90 23.96 -13.65 1.39
C THR A 90 23.89 -15.04 1.96
N THR A 91 24.98 -15.49 2.57
CA THR A 91 25.01 -16.67 3.42
C THR A 91 23.72 -16.68 4.24
N LEU A 92 22.86 -17.67 4.00
CA LEU A 92 21.53 -17.78 4.60
C LEU A 92 21.64 -17.63 6.12
N HIS A 93 21.48 -16.41 6.61
CA HIS A 93 21.28 -16.18 8.02
C HIS A 93 19.96 -16.87 8.36
N PRO A 94 19.91 -17.66 9.44
CA PRO A 94 18.69 -18.36 9.80
C PRO A 94 17.58 -17.34 10.00
N LEU A 95 16.50 -17.47 9.23
CA LEU A 95 15.32 -16.63 9.36
C LEU A 95 14.74 -16.79 10.76
N SER A 96 14.03 -15.76 11.24
CA SER A 96 13.21 -15.90 12.45
C SER A 96 12.11 -16.95 12.22
N PRO A 97 11.45 -17.43 13.29
CA PRO A 97 10.30 -18.31 13.14
C PRO A 97 9.20 -17.72 12.23
N LEU A 98 9.00 -16.41 12.26
CA LEU A 98 8.05 -15.73 11.38
C LEU A 98 8.56 -15.73 9.94
N GLY A 99 9.82 -15.38 9.72
CA GLY A 99 10.41 -15.38 8.38
C GLY A 99 10.42 -16.76 7.72
N GLU A 100 10.72 -17.82 8.49
CA GLU A 100 10.66 -19.19 7.98
C GLU A 100 9.23 -19.61 7.63
N ALA A 101 8.25 -19.28 8.48
CA ALA A 101 6.84 -19.55 8.21
C ALA A 101 6.36 -18.80 6.95
N CYS A 102 6.77 -17.53 6.78
CA CYS A 102 6.46 -16.73 5.58
C CYS A 102 7.11 -17.29 4.32
N SER A 103 8.39 -17.68 4.37
CA SER A 103 9.10 -18.30 3.25
C SER A 103 8.43 -19.59 2.77
N ARG A 104 7.92 -20.41 3.70
CA ARG A 104 7.19 -21.64 3.40
C ARG A 104 5.70 -21.43 3.09
N MET A 105 5.22 -20.18 3.22
CA MET A 105 3.79 -19.83 3.16
C MET A 105 2.93 -20.65 4.14
N ASP A 106 3.47 -21.00 5.30
CA ASP A 106 2.75 -21.73 6.34
C ASP A 106 1.82 -20.78 7.10
N LEU A 107 0.62 -20.57 6.55
CA LEU A 107 -0.39 -19.68 7.13
C LEU A 107 -0.80 -20.09 8.55
N THR A 108 -0.67 -21.37 8.92
CA THR A 108 -0.99 -21.84 10.28
C THR A 108 0.09 -21.45 11.27
N ALA A 109 1.37 -21.60 10.90
CA ALA A 109 2.48 -21.15 11.72
C ALA A 109 2.48 -19.61 11.85
N ILE A 110 2.24 -18.89 10.74
CA ILE A 110 2.11 -17.42 10.78
C ILE A 110 0.99 -17.03 11.74
N HIS A 111 -0.19 -17.65 11.64
CA HIS A 111 -1.32 -17.39 12.53
C HIS A 111 -0.96 -17.55 14.01
N GLN A 112 -0.33 -18.67 14.38
CA GLN A 112 0.09 -18.93 15.76
C GLN A 112 1.07 -17.86 16.25
N ILE A 113 2.02 -17.45 15.42
CA ILE A 113 2.98 -16.39 15.75
C ILE A 113 2.26 -15.05 15.95
N LEU A 114 1.32 -14.67 15.07
CA LEU A 114 0.57 -13.40 15.22
C LEU A 114 -0.39 -13.42 16.42
N VAL A 115 -0.88 -14.60 16.85
CA VAL A 115 -1.68 -14.74 18.07
C VAL A 115 -0.81 -14.58 19.31
N MET A 116 0.40 -15.16 19.32
CA MET A 116 1.34 -15.08 20.44
C MET A 116 2.01 -13.72 20.54
N ALA A 117 2.14 -13.00 19.43
CA ALA A 117 2.68 -11.66 19.41
C ALA A 117 1.74 -10.71 20.18
N HIS A 118 2.25 -10.16 21.29
CA HIS A 118 1.52 -9.21 22.14
C HIS A 118 1.41 -7.79 21.54
N TYR A 119 1.88 -7.58 20.30
CA TYR A 119 1.90 -6.34 19.53
C TYR A 119 1.81 -5.06 20.37
N ARG A 120 2.88 -4.81 21.13
CA ARG A 120 3.06 -3.60 21.94
C ARG A 120 3.12 -2.32 21.11
N GLU A 121 3.20 -2.43 19.79
CA GLU A 121 3.32 -1.31 18.86
C GLU A 121 2.01 -0.51 18.69
N ASP A 122 0.86 -1.08 19.11
CA ASP A 122 -0.39 -0.34 19.24
C ASP A 122 -0.51 0.42 20.58
N GLN A 123 0.40 0.20 21.55
CA GLN A 123 0.32 0.86 22.86
C GLN A 123 0.82 2.31 22.85
N THR A 124 1.61 2.69 21.84
CA THR A 124 2.19 4.04 21.72
C THR A 124 1.19 5.12 21.32
N THR A 125 -0.05 4.77 20.96
CA THR A 125 -1.13 5.75 20.71
C THR A 125 -1.95 6.08 21.97
N ASN A 126 -1.52 5.64 23.16
CA ASN A 126 -2.19 5.86 24.46
C ASN A 126 -2.02 7.30 25.02
N GLU A 127 -1.99 8.35 24.20
CA GLU A 127 -2.32 9.70 24.71
C GLU A 127 -3.85 9.85 24.65
N LEU A 128 -4.43 9.23 25.66
CA LEU A 128 -5.84 9.05 25.88
C LEU A 128 -6.48 10.37 26.33
N SER A 129 -7.10 11.08 25.39
CA SER A 129 -7.79 12.36 25.63
C SER A 129 -9.30 12.14 25.82
N PHE A 130 -9.98 13.13 26.39
CA PHE A 130 -11.41 13.18 26.80
C PHE A 130 -12.44 12.64 25.78
N GLN A 131 -12.04 12.40 24.53
CA GLN A 131 -12.78 11.77 23.42
C GLN A 131 -13.10 10.28 23.64
N GLU A 132 -12.41 9.60 24.55
CA GLU A 132 -12.55 8.15 24.82
C GLU A 132 -13.91 7.69 25.35
N TRP A 133 -14.69 8.61 25.89
CA TRP A 133 -15.93 8.25 26.58
C TRP A 133 -17.16 8.25 25.69
N THR A 134 -17.00 8.42 24.38
CA THR A 134 -18.12 8.35 23.43
C THR A 134 -18.56 6.90 23.20
N GLN A 135 -19.86 6.71 22.92
CA GLN A 135 -20.38 5.38 22.57
C GLN A 135 -19.68 4.80 21.34
N GLN A 136 -19.37 5.65 20.36
CA GLN A 136 -18.65 5.27 19.15
C GLN A 136 -17.27 4.67 19.46
N MET A 137 -16.49 5.29 20.36
CA MET A 137 -15.18 4.73 20.75
C MET A 137 -15.31 3.37 21.42
N ARG A 138 -16.32 3.19 22.29
CA ARG A 138 -16.60 1.87 22.90
C ARG A 138 -16.93 0.82 21.84
N ASP A 139 -17.75 1.17 20.87
CA ASP A 139 -18.16 0.24 19.80
C ASP A 139 -16.97 -0.15 18.91
N ILE A 140 -16.08 0.80 18.58
CA ILE A 140 -14.84 0.55 17.83
C ILE A 140 -13.92 -0.42 18.59
N LEU A 141 -13.66 -0.14 19.87
CA LEU A 141 -12.80 -1.00 20.70
C LEU A 141 -13.41 -2.39 20.90
N ASP A 142 -14.73 -2.49 21.03
CA ASP A 142 -15.44 -3.77 21.12
C ASP A 142 -15.38 -4.55 19.80
N ALA A 143 -15.51 -3.89 18.64
CA ALA A 143 -15.32 -4.51 17.34
C ALA A 143 -13.91 -5.08 17.18
N ARG A 144 -12.87 -4.31 17.55
CA ARG A 144 -11.49 -4.80 17.56
C ARG A 144 -11.33 -6.03 18.47
N LYS A 145 -11.86 -5.95 19.69
CA LYS A 145 -11.78 -7.04 20.68
C LYS A 145 -12.47 -8.32 20.17
N LYS A 146 -13.65 -8.20 19.57
CA LYS A 146 -14.37 -9.32 18.93
C LYS A 146 -13.57 -9.89 17.77
N GLY A 147 -12.98 -9.03 16.93
CA GLY A 147 -12.09 -9.44 15.85
C GLY A 147 -10.88 -10.23 16.37
N ASP A 148 -10.26 -9.78 17.46
CA ASP A 148 -9.14 -10.48 18.09
C ASP A 148 -9.53 -11.85 18.66
N PHE A 149 -10.73 -11.99 19.24
CA PHE A 149 -11.22 -13.32 19.67
C PHE A 149 -11.49 -14.23 18.47
N ALA A 150 -12.21 -13.75 17.46
CA ALA A 150 -12.49 -14.51 16.25
C ALA A 150 -11.20 -14.93 15.53
N PHE A 151 -10.22 -14.03 15.46
CA PHE A 151 -8.89 -14.32 14.91
C PHE A 151 -8.22 -15.46 15.67
N ARG A 152 -8.21 -15.43 17.01
CA ARG A 152 -7.62 -16.50 17.84
C ARG A 152 -8.29 -17.85 17.63
N ASP A 153 -9.62 -17.85 17.52
CA ASP A 153 -10.42 -19.07 17.31
C ASP A 153 -10.44 -19.53 15.84
N LYS A 154 -9.71 -18.83 14.95
CA LYS A 154 -9.69 -19.06 13.50
C LYS A 154 -11.08 -18.96 12.84
N ASP A 155 -12.00 -18.20 13.43
CA ASP A 155 -13.19 -17.74 12.74
C ASP A 155 -12.83 -16.55 11.83
N LEU A 156 -12.24 -16.90 10.68
CA LEU A 156 -11.62 -15.93 9.77
C LEU A 156 -12.62 -14.92 9.22
N LYS A 157 -13.86 -15.35 8.95
CA LYS A 157 -14.89 -14.49 8.36
C LYS A 157 -15.35 -13.45 9.37
N THR A 158 -15.68 -13.88 10.58
CA THR A 158 -16.06 -12.96 11.65
C THR A 158 -14.90 -12.03 12.02
N ALA A 159 -13.66 -12.52 12.02
CA ALA A 159 -12.48 -11.67 12.21
C ALA A 159 -12.38 -10.57 11.13
N ILE A 160 -12.56 -10.91 9.85
CA ILE A 160 -12.55 -9.94 8.74
C ILE A 160 -13.65 -8.90 8.92
N GLU A 161 -14.87 -9.32 9.24
CA GLU A 161 -16.01 -8.42 9.44
C GLU A 161 -15.77 -7.43 10.59
N CYS A 162 -15.35 -7.94 11.75
CA CYS A 162 -15.05 -7.12 12.93
C CYS A 162 -13.89 -6.15 12.70
N TYR A 163 -12.81 -6.60 12.07
CA TYR A 163 -11.69 -5.72 11.72
C TYR A 163 -12.07 -4.67 10.67
N SER A 164 -12.96 -5.01 9.73
CA SER A 164 -13.50 -4.04 8.77
C SER A 164 -14.35 -2.98 9.44
N GLN A 165 -15.21 -3.36 10.39
CA GLN A 165 -15.97 -2.39 11.20
C GLN A 165 -15.03 -1.45 11.97
N PHE A 166 -13.95 -1.95 12.56
CA PHE A 166 -12.94 -1.10 13.22
C PHE A 166 -12.31 -0.10 12.25
N ILE A 167 -11.94 -0.56 11.05
CA ILE A 167 -11.25 0.25 10.03
C ILE A 167 -12.18 1.29 9.40
N ASP A 168 -13.41 0.90 9.04
CA ASP A 168 -14.36 1.74 8.29
C ASP A 168 -14.81 2.97 9.09
N VAL A 169 -14.81 2.88 10.43
CA VAL A 169 -15.12 4.03 11.29
C VAL A 169 -13.98 5.06 11.26
N GLY A 170 -12.74 4.65 10.95
CA GLY A 170 -11.62 5.54 10.63
C GLY A 170 -11.12 6.45 11.76
N THR A 171 -11.65 6.31 12.98
CA THR A 171 -11.27 7.14 14.14
C THR A 171 -9.97 6.67 14.79
N MET A 172 -9.67 5.37 14.70
CA MET A 172 -8.42 4.77 15.16
C MET A 172 -7.75 4.00 14.04
N VAL A 173 -6.42 3.99 14.05
CA VAL A 173 -5.61 3.30 13.06
C VAL A 173 -4.68 2.35 13.80
N SER A 174 -4.67 1.07 13.39
CA SER A 174 -3.85 0.04 14.01
C SER A 174 -3.19 -0.83 12.94
N PRO A 175 -1.85 -0.82 12.83
CA PRO A 175 -1.16 -1.68 11.87
C PRO A 175 -1.38 -3.17 12.18
N THR A 176 -1.54 -3.54 13.46
CA THR A 176 -1.87 -4.91 13.87
C THR A 176 -3.18 -5.41 13.31
N VAL A 177 -4.23 -4.57 13.34
CA VAL A 177 -5.54 -4.93 12.80
C VAL A 177 -5.43 -5.22 11.30
N TYR A 178 -4.70 -4.39 10.55
CA TYR A 178 -4.44 -4.64 9.14
C TYR A 178 -3.65 -5.93 8.90
N ALA A 179 -2.56 -6.19 9.64
CA ALA A 179 -1.80 -7.43 9.46
C ALA A 179 -2.61 -8.70 9.79
N ARG A 180 -3.43 -8.67 10.85
CA ARG A 180 -4.30 -9.81 11.20
C ARG A 180 -5.41 -10.02 10.17
N ARG A 181 -6.05 -8.94 9.69
CA ARG A 181 -7.06 -9.03 8.62
C ARG A 181 -6.45 -9.51 7.29
N SER A 182 -5.23 -9.06 6.97
CA SER A 182 -4.44 -9.56 5.84
C SER A 182 -4.26 -11.08 5.90
N LEU A 183 -3.88 -11.63 7.06
CA LEU A 183 -3.75 -13.07 7.21
C LEU A 183 -5.08 -13.80 7.06
N CYS A 184 -6.17 -13.25 7.62
CA CYS A 184 -7.50 -13.83 7.41
C CYS A 184 -7.87 -13.88 5.92
N HIS A 185 -7.56 -12.83 5.16
CA HIS A 185 -7.78 -12.82 3.71
C HIS A 185 -6.93 -13.88 3.00
N LEU A 186 -5.65 -14.07 3.37
CA LEU A 186 -4.81 -15.15 2.82
C LEU A 186 -5.37 -16.53 3.10
N MET A 187 -5.87 -16.75 4.33
CA MET A 187 -6.48 -18.02 4.73
C MET A 187 -7.86 -18.25 4.10
N CYS A 188 -8.51 -17.18 3.60
CA CYS A 188 -9.74 -17.21 2.81
C CYS A 188 -9.51 -17.18 1.29
N ASP A 189 -8.25 -17.35 0.82
CA ASP A 189 -7.87 -17.32 -0.59
C ASP A 189 -8.18 -15.99 -1.31
N GLN A 190 -7.99 -14.87 -0.61
CA GLN A 190 -8.17 -13.51 -1.12
C GLN A 190 -6.85 -12.72 -1.10
N PRO A 191 -5.85 -13.09 -1.92
CA PRO A 191 -4.50 -12.54 -1.82
C PRO A 191 -4.41 -11.06 -2.20
N ASP A 192 -5.23 -10.55 -3.12
CA ASP A 192 -5.28 -9.10 -3.44
C ASP A 192 -5.73 -8.26 -2.26
N ALA A 193 -6.74 -8.72 -1.52
CA ALA A 193 -7.22 -8.04 -0.32
C ALA A 193 -6.16 -8.08 0.79
N ALA A 194 -5.50 -9.23 0.94
CA ALA A 194 -4.40 -9.38 1.88
C ALA A 194 -3.23 -8.44 1.58
N LEU A 195 -2.85 -8.28 0.32
CA LEU A 195 -1.76 -7.39 -0.09
C LEU A 195 -2.10 -5.93 0.25
N ARG A 196 -3.33 -5.49 -0.05
CA ARG A 196 -3.78 -4.12 0.29
C ARG A 196 -3.68 -3.85 1.78
N ASP A 197 -4.13 -4.79 2.62
CA ASP A 197 -4.02 -4.65 4.07
C ASP A 197 -2.56 -4.63 4.54
N ALA A 198 -1.70 -5.47 3.98
CA ALA A 198 -0.28 -5.52 4.33
C ALA A 198 0.48 -4.23 3.92
N MET A 199 0.12 -3.63 2.78
CA MET A 199 0.62 -2.32 2.35
C MET A 199 0.13 -1.20 3.27
N GLN A 200 -1.14 -1.26 3.69
CA GLN A 200 -1.68 -0.27 4.62
C GLN A 200 -1.01 -0.36 6.01
N ALA A 201 -0.74 -1.58 6.49
CA ALA A 201 0.05 -1.78 7.71
C ALA A 201 1.44 -1.17 7.62
N GLN A 202 2.14 -1.32 6.48
CA GLN A 202 3.43 -0.69 6.22
C GLN A 202 3.31 0.85 6.18
N TYR A 203 2.28 1.39 5.52
CA TYR A 203 2.06 2.83 5.46
C TYR A 203 1.91 3.44 6.86
N ILE A 204 1.20 2.74 7.76
CA ILE A 204 1.00 3.16 9.15
C ILE A 204 2.27 3.03 9.97
N TYR A 205 3.03 1.95 9.77
CA TYR A 205 4.29 1.72 10.47
C TYR A 205 5.41 1.28 9.51
N PRO A 206 6.15 2.24 8.92
CA PRO A 206 7.09 1.98 7.82
C PRO A 206 8.23 1.02 8.13
N ASP A 207 8.67 0.93 9.39
CA ASP A 207 9.78 0.06 9.82
C ASP A 207 9.29 -1.30 10.38
N TRP A 208 8.02 -1.65 10.17
CA TRP A 208 7.43 -2.86 10.75
C TRP A 208 7.65 -4.09 9.88
N HIS A 209 8.70 -4.86 10.19
CA HIS A 209 9.01 -6.17 9.61
C HIS A 209 7.78 -7.08 9.33
N THR A 210 6.82 -7.19 10.26
CA THR A 210 5.60 -8.00 10.07
C THR A 210 4.80 -7.58 8.83
N ALA A 211 4.70 -6.28 8.52
CA ALA A 211 3.98 -5.82 7.34
C ALA A 211 4.65 -6.32 6.03
N PHE A 212 5.98 -6.24 5.96
CA PHE A 212 6.75 -6.74 4.81
C PHE A 212 6.64 -8.26 4.67
N TYR A 213 6.70 -9.00 5.79
CA TYR A 213 6.46 -10.45 5.78
C TYR A 213 5.07 -10.80 5.23
N MET A 214 4.03 -10.06 5.62
CA MET A 214 2.68 -10.26 5.09
C MET A 214 2.57 -9.94 3.60
N GLN A 215 3.25 -8.89 3.11
CA GLN A 215 3.33 -8.59 1.68
C GLN A 215 4.01 -9.71 0.90
N ALA A 216 5.13 -10.25 1.40
CA ALA A 216 5.84 -11.36 0.78
C ALA A 216 4.93 -12.58 0.55
N VAL A 217 4.14 -12.95 1.57
CA VAL A 217 3.21 -14.09 1.47
C VAL A 217 2.07 -13.80 0.49
N ALA A 218 1.52 -12.59 0.50
CA ALA A 218 0.46 -12.19 -0.43
C ALA A 218 0.95 -12.16 -1.89
N LEU A 219 2.12 -11.58 -2.15
CA LEU A 219 2.75 -11.56 -3.48
C LEU A 219 3.09 -12.97 -3.96
N SER A 220 3.55 -13.86 -3.07
CA SER A 220 3.79 -15.26 -3.41
C SER A 220 2.50 -15.96 -3.87
N LYS A 221 1.37 -15.72 -3.19
CA LYS A 221 0.04 -16.22 -3.61
C LYS A 221 -0.42 -15.65 -4.95
N LEU A 222 0.00 -14.43 -5.29
CA LEU A 222 -0.28 -13.77 -6.58
C LEU A 222 0.69 -14.20 -7.71
N ASN A 223 1.60 -15.14 -7.44
CA ASN A 223 2.65 -15.57 -8.37
C ASN A 223 3.67 -14.48 -8.74
N MET A 224 3.82 -13.44 -7.91
CA MET A 224 4.79 -12.36 -8.07
C MET A 224 6.07 -12.69 -7.29
N GLN A 225 6.80 -13.72 -7.73
CA GLN A 225 7.89 -14.34 -6.94
C GLN A 225 9.08 -13.41 -6.69
N SER A 226 9.44 -12.55 -7.66
CA SER A 226 10.52 -11.58 -7.49
C SER A 226 10.19 -10.60 -6.37
N ASP A 227 9.03 -9.96 -6.46
CA ASP A 227 8.58 -8.98 -5.47
C ASP A 227 8.38 -9.62 -4.09
N ALA A 228 7.90 -10.87 -4.04
CA ALA A 228 7.77 -11.62 -2.81
C ALA A 228 9.13 -11.85 -2.12
N MET A 229 10.16 -12.22 -2.89
CA MET A 229 11.51 -12.43 -2.37
C MET A 229 12.12 -11.12 -1.87
N ASP A 230 11.93 -10.02 -2.60
CA ASP A 230 12.39 -8.69 -2.19
C ASP A 230 11.75 -8.29 -0.86
N MET A 231 10.43 -8.46 -0.70
CA MET A 231 9.73 -8.17 0.55
C MET A 231 10.17 -9.07 1.71
N LEU A 232 10.44 -10.36 1.43
CA LEU A 232 10.94 -11.29 2.45
C LEU A 232 12.33 -10.88 2.96
N GLN A 233 13.21 -10.45 2.05
CA GLN A 233 14.55 -9.99 2.40
C GLN A 233 14.49 -8.69 3.22
N GLU A 234 13.68 -7.71 2.80
CA GLU A 234 13.48 -6.46 3.55
C GLU A 234 12.95 -6.71 4.95
N ALA A 235 11.95 -7.60 5.08
CA ALA A 235 11.38 -7.97 6.37
C ALA A 235 12.45 -8.53 7.33
N ALA A 236 13.30 -9.44 6.83
CA ALA A 236 14.38 -10.04 7.62
C ALA A 236 15.42 -9.00 8.07
N MET A 237 15.78 -8.05 7.20
CA MET A 237 16.72 -6.97 7.56
C MET A 237 16.14 -6.02 8.61
N LEU A 238 14.87 -5.63 8.48
CA LEU A 238 14.19 -4.78 9.46
C LEU A 238 14.07 -5.47 10.82
N GLU A 239 13.75 -6.77 10.82
CA GLU A 239 13.66 -7.58 12.03
C GLU A 239 15.02 -7.68 12.73
N GLU A 240 16.09 -7.94 12.00
CA GLU A 240 17.44 -8.04 12.55
C GLU A 240 17.89 -6.69 13.15
N LYS A 241 17.66 -5.58 12.44
CA LYS A 241 17.96 -4.22 12.91
C LYS A 241 17.25 -3.94 14.24
N ARG A 242 15.98 -4.35 14.36
CA ARG A 242 15.19 -4.21 15.59
C ARG A 242 15.77 -5.04 16.75
N GLN A 243 16.17 -6.28 16.49
CA GLN A 243 16.75 -7.15 17.52
C GLN A 243 18.11 -6.64 18.02
N LYS A 244 18.94 -6.07 17.13
CA LYS A 244 20.23 -5.44 17.49
C LYS A 244 20.03 -4.12 18.24
N GLY A 245 19.08 -3.29 17.83
CA GLY A 245 18.77 -2.01 18.48
C GLY A 245 18.15 -2.13 19.88
N GLY A 246 17.52 -3.26 20.20
CA GLY A 246 17.01 -3.57 21.54
C GLY A 246 18.06 -4.08 22.53
N LYS A 247 19.29 -4.35 22.07
CA LYS A 247 20.45 -4.72 22.90
C LYS A 247 21.39 -3.51 23.04
N VAL A 248 21.00 -2.55 23.85
CA VAL A 248 21.95 -1.57 24.41
C VAL A 248 22.33 -2.08 25.82
N PRO A 249 23.62 -2.18 26.18
CA PRO A 249 24.05 -2.65 27.50
C PRO A 249 23.56 -1.75 28.64
#